data_AF-A0A948CGY0-F1
#
_entry.id   AF-A0A948CGY0-F1
#
_cell.length_a   1.000
_cell.length_b   1.000
_cell.length_c   1.000
_cell.angle_alpha   90.00
_cell.angle_beta   90.00
_cell.angle_gamma   90.00
#
_symmetry.space_group_name_H-M   'P 1'
#
loop_
_entity.id
_entity.type
_entity.pdbx_description
1 polymer ?
#
loop_
_entity_poly.entity_id
_entity_poly.type
_entity_poly.pdbx_seq_one_letter_code
_entity_poly.pdbx_strand_id
1 'polypeptide(L)'
;MSAPEPLMLLDAKDRPEVEGQTLDGKLEGLVRFYAEGRLAMSATYRAGVLDGLMTSYGADGQVLAEMLYRGGEKISETPSLLPPPPPAPPPAEPPAMGPLLKQWLARKLKPATGGH
;
A
#
# COMPACT_ATOMS: atom_id res chain seq x y z
N MET A 1 -22.82 5.03 3.32
CA MET A 1 -21.37 5.01 3.57
C MET A 1 -20.74 4.60 2.27
N SER A 2 -19.96 5.49 1.66
CA SER A 2 -19.18 5.16 0.46
C SER A 2 -18.10 4.16 0.86
N ALA A 3 -17.81 3.19 0.00
CA ALA A 3 -16.71 2.25 0.20
C ALA A 3 -15.47 2.79 -0.54
N PRO A 4 -14.25 2.56 -0.02
CA PRO A 4 -13.05 2.86 -0.78
C PRO A 4 -12.98 1.99 -2.04
N GLU A 5 -12.71 2.62 -3.18
CA GLU A 5 -12.52 2.00 -4.48
C GLU A 5 -11.02 1.84 -4.78
N PRO A 6 -10.56 0.72 -5.35
CA PRO A 6 -9.17 0.56 -5.73
C PRO A 6 -8.80 1.51 -6.88
N LEU A 7 -7.65 2.17 -6.75
CA LEU A 7 -7.04 2.99 -7.79
C LEU A 7 -5.81 2.27 -8.33
N MET A 8 -5.80 2.02 -9.64
CA MET A 8 -4.64 1.50 -10.35
C MET A 8 -4.45 2.34 -11.62
N LEU A 9 -3.31 3.03 -11.71
CA LEU A 9 -2.91 3.76 -12.90
C LEU A 9 -1.69 3.08 -13.51
N LEU A 10 -1.74 2.84 -14.81
CA LEU A 10 -0.68 2.19 -15.57
C LEU A 10 0.04 3.21 -16.46
N ASP A 11 1.35 3.06 -16.58
CA ASP A 11 2.19 3.75 -17.56
C ASP A 11 1.92 3.23 -19.00
N ALA A 12 2.46 3.89 -20.02
CA ALA A 12 2.36 3.50 -21.44
C ALA A 12 2.89 2.09 -21.76
N LYS A 13 3.62 1.48 -20.82
CA LYS A 13 4.12 0.09 -20.91
C LYS A 13 3.28 -0.92 -20.11
N ASP A 14 2.05 -0.57 -19.74
CA ASP A 14 1.13 -1.40 -18.93
C ASP A 14 1.72 -1.79 -17.55
N ARG A 15 2.64 -0.96 -17.02
CA ARG A 15 3.24 -1.15 -15.69
C ARG A 15 2.51 -0.29 -14.68
N PRO A 16 2.36 -0.72 -13.41
CA PRO A 16 1.81 0.15 -12.38
C PRO A 16 2.67 1.41 -12.28
N GLU A 17 2.01 2.56 -12.27
CA GLU A 17 2.57 3.87 -11.98
C GLU A 17 2.03 4.37 -10.63
N VAL A 18 0.74 4.11 -10.36
CA VAL A 18 0.10 4.43 -9.09
C VAL A 18 -0.80 3.28 -8.66
N GLU A 19 -0.68 2.85 -7.42
CA GLU A 19 -1.57 1.88 -6.78
C GLU A 19 -2.08 2.46 -5.46
N GLY A 20 -3.38 2.44 -5.21
CA GLY A 20 -3.95 2.93 -3.96
C GLY A 20 -5.44 2.70 -3.87
N GLN A 21 -6.11 3.50 -3.05
CA GLN A 21 -7.57 3.50 -2.94
C GLN A 21 -8.09 4.94 -2.91
N THR A 22 -9.34 5.10 -3.32
CA THR A 22 -10.07 6.37 -3.28
C THR A 22 -11.38 6.21 -2.55
N LEU A 23 -11.73 7.16 -1.70
CA LEU A 23 -13.05 7.27 -1.09
C LEU A 23 -13.70 8.56 -1.58
N ASP A 24 -14.92 8.46 -2.14
CA ASP A 24 -15.67 9.60 -2.70
C ASP A 24 -14.84 10.43 -3.72
N GLY A 25 -14.05 9.73 -4.55
CA GLY A 25 -13.19 10.36 -5.57
C GLY A 25 -11.91 11.01 -5.03
N LYS A 26 -11.56 10.81 -3.76
CA LYS A 26 -10.34 11.35 -3.13
C LYS A 26 -9.43 10.23 -2.66
N LEU A 27 -8.11 10.41 -2.75
CA LEU A 27 -7.14 9.42 -2.23
C LEU A 27 -7.38 9.15 -0.74
N GLU A 28 -7.39 7.87 -0.37
CA GLU A 28 -7.67 7.41 0.97
C GLU A 28 -6.77 6.21 1.32
N GLY A 29 -6.08 6.30 2.46
CA GLY A 29 -5.14 5.28 2.91
C GLY A 29 -3.80 5.31 2.18
N LEU A 30 -3.13 4.16 2.14
CA LEU A 30 -1.80 4.00 1.56
C LEU A 30 -1.87 4.04 0.02
N VAL A 31 -1.09 4.93 -0.59
CA VAL A 31 -0.88 5.05 -2.02
C VAL A 31 0.59 4.83 -2.34
N ARG A 32 0.87 4.03 -3.37
CA ARG A 32 2.19 3.66 -3.84
C ARG A 32 2.40 4.22 -5.23
N PHE A 33 3.58 4.78 -5.46
CA PHE A 33 4.00 5.34 -6.73
C PHE A 33 5.21 4.56 -7.23
N TYR A 34 5.16 4.19 -8.49
CA TYR A 34 6.14 3.35 -9.12
C TYR A 34 6.81 4.13 -10.25
N ALA A 35 8.14 4.13 -10.26
CA ALA A 35 8.94 4.67 -11.35
C ALA A 35 9.59 3.50 -12.08
N GLU A 36 9.42 3.46 -13.40
CA GLU A 36 9.95 2.39 -14.25
C GLU A 36 9.53 0.96 -13.80
N GLY A 37 8.38 0.83 -13.14
CA GLY A 37 7.86 -0.43 -12.60
C GLY A 37 8.46 -0.85 -11.25
N ARG A 38 9.24 0.02 -10.59
CA ARG A 38 9.77 -0.20 -9.23
C ARG A 38 9.14 0.79 -8.27
N LEU A 39 8.91 0.36 -7.03
CA LEU A 39 8.38 1.25 -5.99
C LEU A 39 9.37 2.40 -5.77
N ALA A 40 8.92 3.63 -6.02
CA ALA A 40 9.72 4.84 -5.88
C ALA A 40 9.27 5.66 -4.66
N MET A 41 7.98 5.60 -4.32
CA MET A 41 7.44 6.32 -3.17
C MET A 41 6.18 5.62 -2.64
N SER A 42 5.94 5.74 -1.34
CA SER A 42 4.64 5.43 -0.73
C SER A 42 4.23 6.59 0.17
N ALA A 43 2.93 6.87 0.24
CA ALA A 43 2.39 7.95 1.07
C ALA A 43 0.97 7.61 1.54
N THR A 44 0.65 7.97 2.78
CA THR A 44 -0.71 7.85 3.32
C THR A 44 -1.50 9.13 3.09
N TYR A 45 -2.66 8.99 2.46
CA TYR A 45 -3.61 10.06 2.25
C TYR A 45 -4.84 9.88 3.12
N ARG A 46 -5.44 11.00 3.51
CA ARG A 46 -6.74 11.05 4.16
C ARG A 46 -7.63 12.07 3.49
N ALA A 47 -8.77 11.64 2.97
CA ALA A 47 -9.70 12.51 2.22
C ALA A 47 -8.99 13.38 1.16
N GLY A 48 -7.99 12.82 0.46
CA GLY A 48 -7.22 13.49 -0.59
C GLY A 48 -6.03 14.34 -0.12
N VAL A 49 -5.75 14.39 1.18
CA VAL A 49 -4.65 15.18 1.76
C VAL A 49 -3.58 14.24 2.33
N LEU A 50 -2.29 14.56 2.18
CA LEU A 50 -1.24 13.79 2.82
C LEU A 50 -1.37 13.86 4.35
N ASP A 51 -1.65 12.72 4.98
CA ASP A 51 -1.90 12.62 6.42
C ASP A 51 -1.35 11.29 6.92
N GLY A 52 -0.03 11.26 7.11
CA GLY A 52 0.69 10.08 7.56
C GLY A 52 2.11 10.03 7.03
N LEU A 53 2.67 8.82 7.02
CA LEU A 53 4.04 8.57 6.59
C LEU A 53 4.13 8.62 5.07
N MET A 54 5.16 9.31 4.59
CA MET A 54 5.64 9.28 3.21
C MET A 54 7.05 8.71 3.22
N THR A 55 7.27 7.68 2.42
CA THR A 55 8.56 6.99 2.31
C THR A 55 9.01 7.05 0.86
N SER A 56 10.24 7.52 0.64
CA SER A 56 10.88 7.52 -0.68
C SER A 56 11.87 6.36 -0.76
N TYR A 57 11.87 5.66 -1.90
CA TYR A 57 12.71 4.49 -2.15
C TYR A 57 13.71 4.78 -3.28
N GLY A 58 14.91 4.23 -3.16
CA GLY A 58 15.93 4.29 -4.19
C GLY A 58 15.72 3.21 -5.25
N ALA A 59 16.50 3.27 -6.33
CA ALA A 59 16.42 2.30 -7.43
C ALA A 59 16.69 0.84 -7.00
N ASP A 60 17.38 0.68 -5.87
CA ASP A 60 17.73 -0.60 -5.23
C ASP A 60 16.65 -1.08 -4.24
N GLY A 61 15.57 -0.32 -4.05
CA GLY A 61 14.49 -0.61 -3.10
C GLY A 61 14.77 -0.17 -1.65
N GLN A 62 15.95 0.38 -1.38
CA GLN A 62 16.31 0.92 -0.07
C GLN A 62 15.54 2.20 0.22
N VAL A 63 15.15 2.41 1.49
CA VAL A 63 14.54 3.67 1.92
C VAL A 63 15.58 4.78 1.86
N LEU A 64 15.24 5.89 1.20
CA LEU A 64 16.09 7.08 1.11
C LEU A 64 15.71 8.13 2.14
N ALA A 65 14.40 8.29 2.38
CA ALA A 65 13.86 9.26 3.31
C ALA A 65 12.48 8.85 3.79
N GLU A 66 12.16 9.23 5.01
CA GLU A 66 10.83 9.14 5.58
C GLU A 66 10.38 10.52 6.05
N MET A 67 9.17 10.91 5.70
CA MET A 67 8.58 12.19 6.06
C MET A 67 7.21 11.96 6.66
N LEU A 68 6.95 12.57 7.81
CA LEU A 68 5.63 12.52 8.43
C LEU A 68 4.85 13.77 8.08
N TYR A 69 3.66 13.59 7.52
CA TYR A 69 2.73 14.66 7.23
C TYR A 69 1.49 14.57 8.12
N ARG A 70 0.91 15.72 8.44
CA ARG A 70 -0.40 15.82 9.09
C ARG A 70 -1.17 16.97 8.47
N GLY A 71 -2.34 16.69 7.90
CA GLY A 71 -3.17 17.69 7.22
C GLY A 71 -2.46 18.39 6.05
N GLY A 72 -1.51 17.72 5.39
CA GLY A 72 -0.71 18.28 4.31
C GLY A 72 0.53 19.05 4.78
N GLU A 73 0.72 19.24 6.07
CA GLU A 73 1.90 19.89 6.64
C GLU A 73 2.98 18.87 6.97
N LYS A 74 4.22 19.15 6.57
CA LYS A 74 5.39 18.32 6.92
C LYS A 74 5.72 18.54 8.41
N ILE A 75 5.56 17.49 9.21
CA ILE A 75 5.83 17.50 10.65
C ILE A 75 7.28 17.13 10.94
N SER A 76 7.81 16.12 10.27
CA SER A 76 9.20 15.70 10.43
C SER A 76 9.75 15.12 9.12
N GLU A 77 11.06 15.24 8.95
CA GLU A 77 11.80 14.47 7.95
C GLU A 77 12.92 13.70 8.66
N THR A 78 13.03 12.43 8.32
CA THR A 78 14.11 11.56 8.74
C THR A 78 14.86 11.17 7.46
N PRO A 79 15.99 11.82 7.13
CA PRO A 79 16.85 11.36 6.06
C PRO A 79 17.43 9.99 6.45
N SER A 80 17.41 9.02 5.52
CA SER A 80 17.87 7.64 5.78
C SER A 80 19.40 7.52 5.82
N LEU A 81 20.10 8.51 6.41
CA LEU A 81 21.52 8.42 6.76
C LEU A 81 21.76 7.44 7.92
N LEU A 82 20.69 7.03 8.61
CA LEU A 82 20.69 5.88 9.51
C LEU A 82 20.66 4.60 8.65
N PRO A 83 21.40 3.54 9.00
CA PRO A 83 21.26 2.27 8.31
C PRO A 83 19.77 1.90 8.29
N PRO A 84 19.18 1.57 7.12
CA PRO A 84 17.76 1.32 7.05
C PRO A 84 17.43 0.20 8.04
N PRO A 85 16.28 0.27 8.76
CA PRO A 85 15.79 -0.92 9.42
C PRO A 85 15.73 -2.04 8.36
N PRO A 86 16.05 -3.30 8.70
CA PRO A 86 15.95 -4.39 7.74
C PRO A 86 14.59 -4.25 7.04
N PRO A 87 14.55 -4.28 5.70
CA PRO A 87 13.33 -4.01 4.97
C PRO A 87 12.24 -4.88 5.60
N ALA A 88 11.13 -4.25 6.02
CA ALA A 88 9.97 -5.02 6.41
C ALA A 88 9.75 -6.06 5.31
N PRO A 89 9.56 -7.36 5.63
CA PRO A 89 9.37 -8.35 4.59
C PRO A 89 8.28 -7.81 3.66
N PRO A 90 8.46 -7.92 2.33
CA PRO A 90 7.47 -7.41 1.39
C PRO A 90 6.10 -7.90 1.87
N PRO A 91 5.06 -7.03 1.88
CA PRO A 91 3.71 -7.48 2.25
C PRO A 91 3.48 -8.73 1.42
N ALA A 92 3.36 -9.88 2.10
CA ALA A 92 3.47 -11.17 1.43
C ALA A 92 2.62 -11.10 0.17
N GLU A 93 3.25 -11.20 -1.00
CA GLU A 93 2.53 -11.56 -2.22
C GLU A 93 1.58 -12.67 -1.76
N PRO A 94 0.25 -12.59 -2.02
CA PRO A 94 -0.64 -13.66 -1.63
C PRO A 94 0.04 -14.93 -2.14
N PRO A 95 0.48 -15.83 -1.24
CA PRO A 95 1.39 -16.90 -1.66
C PRO A 95 0.65 -17.61 -2.77
N ALA A 96 1.30 -17.84 -3.91
CA ALA A 96 0.72 -18.60 -5.01
C ALA A 96 -0.06 -19.75 -4.39
N MET A 97 -1.40 -19.64 -4.42
CA MET A 97 -2.25 -20.24 -3.39
C MET A 97 -2.25 -21.74 -3.58
N GLY A 98 -1.30 -22.40 -2.92
CA GLY A 98 -1.19 -23.84 -2.91
C GLY A 98 -2.48 -24.47 -2.39
N PRO A 99 -2.78 -25.73 -2.76
CA PRO A 99 -4.05 -26.39 -2.48
C PRO A 99 -4.43 -26.43 -0.99
N LEU A 100 -3.46 -26.26 -0.09
CA LEU A 100 -3.65 -26.25 1.35
C LEU A 100 -4.41 -25.02 1.87
N LEU A 101 -4.27 -23.84 1.25
CA LEU A 101 -5.02 -22.65 1.67
C LEU A 101 -6.49 -22.72 1.23
N LYS A 102 -6.80 -23.36 0.09
CA LYS A 102 -8.19 -23.65 -0.32
C LYS A 102 -8.89 -24.54 0.71
N GLN A 103 -8.17 -25.54 1.22
CA GLN A 103 -8.70 -26.48 2.22
C GLN A 103 -8.93 -25.80 3.59
N TRP A 104 -8.03 -24.88 3.98
CA TRP A 104 -8.21 -24.07 5.19
C TRP A 104 -9.36 -23.07 5.05
N LEU A 105 -9.49 -22.39 3.90
CA LEU A 105 -10.55 -21.41 3.64
C LEU A 105 -11.93 -22.09 3.57
N ALA A 106 -12.04 -23.26 2.95
CA ALA A 106 -13.25 -24.09 2.92
C ALA A 106 -13.70 -24.54 4.33
N ARG A 107 -12.76 -24.65 5.28
CA ARG A 107 -13.07 -24.99 6.68
C ARG A 107 -13.47 -23.78 7.52
N LYS A 108 -13.04 -22.57 7.15
CA LYS A 108 -13.36 -21.29 7.79
C LYS A 108 -14.67 -20.67 7.29
N LEU A 109 -15.06 -20.96 6.05
CA LEU A 109 -16.34 -20.56 5.45
C LEU A 109 -17.37 -21.70 5.57
N LYS A 110 -17.74 -22.09 6.79
CA LYS A 110 -19.02 -22.79 6.95
C LYS A 110 -20.12 -21.73 6.93
N PRO A 111 -21.15 -21.84 6.06
CA PRO A 111 -22.35 -21.05 6.28
C PRO A 111 -22.91 -21.46 7.64
N ALA A 112 -23.28 -20.47 8.45
CA ALA A 112 -24.15 -20.70 9.59
C ALA A 112 -25.50 -21.16 9.01
N THR A 113 -25.65 -22.46 8.79
CA THR A 113 -26.95 -23.06 8.53
C THR A 113 -27.70 -23.01 9.86
N GLY A 114 -28.48 -21.95 10.03
CA GLY A 114 -29.55 -21.91 11.02
C GLY A 114 -30.66 -22.89 10.64
N GLY A 115 -31.41 -23.32 11.67
CA GLY A 115 -32.57 -24.20 11.58
C GLY A 115 -32.23 -25.60 12.12
N HIS A 116 -32.83 -26.10 13.18
CA HIS A 116 -34.14 -25.80 13.78
C HIS A 116 -34.11 -26.20 15.27
#